data_AF-A0A1Q7KE85-F1
#
_entry.id   AF-A0A1Q7KE85-F1
#
_cell.length_a   1.000
_cell.length_b   1.000
_cell.length_c   1.000
_cell.angle_alpha   90.00
_cell.angle_beta   90.00
_cell.angle_gamma   90.00
#
_symmetry.space_group_name_H-M   'P 1'
#
loop_
_entity.id
_entity.type
_entity.pdbx_description
1 polymer ?
#
loop_
_entity_poly.entity_id
_entity_poly.type
_entity_poly.pdbx_seq_one_letter_code
_entity_poly.pdbx_strand_id
1 'polypeptide(L)'
;MMVDLSQRAASAARIFLAPNTSDQELVDRAKNRLAENGIQPDRIEINYDMQLLNAGDLYISYDPPDLVVRVVYEKKPSGMVKMKSAAMIKL
;
A
#
# COMPACT_ATOMS: atom_id res chain seq x y z
N MET A 1 -5.61 14.72 9.95
CA MET A 1 -5.66 13.68 11.00
C MET A 1 -4.82 12.52 10.51
N MET A 2 -3.86 12.05 11.32
CA MET A 2 -3.06 10.86 11.00
C MET A 2 -3.91 9.60 11.20
N VAL A 3 -3.71 8.59 10.36
CA VAL A 3 -4.35 7.28 10.45
C VAL A 3 -3.30 6.31 10.96
N ASP A 4 -3.54 5.68 12.11
CA ASP A 4 -2.63 4.64 12.60
C ASP A 4 -2.80 3.35 11.79
N LEU A 5 -1.79 3.00 11.01
CA LEU A 5 -1.73 1.77 10.21
C LEU A 5 -0.79 0.73 10.80
N SER A 6 -0.20 0.98 11.97
CA SER A 6 0.84 0.15 12.57
C SER A 6 0.38 -1.30 12.74
N GLN A 7 -0.87 -1.52 13.20
CA GLN A 7 -1.42 -2.87 13.34
C GLN A 7 -1.59 -3.57 11.99
N ARG A 8 -2.04 -2.85 10.95
CA ARG A 8 -2.21 -3.41 9.61
C ARG A 8 -0.87 -3.77 9.02
N ALA A 9 0.10 -2.86 9.11
CA ALA A 9 1.47 -3.08 8.67
C ALA A 9 2.08 -4.30 9.38
N ALA A 10 1.96 -4.39 10.71
CA ALA A 10 2.47 -5.51 11.49
C ALA A 10 1.88 -6.86 11.04
N SER A 11 0.57 -6.90 10.75
CA SER A 11 -0.10 -8.12 10.28
C SER A 11 0.13 -8.45 8.80
N ALA A 12 0.59 -7.49 8.01
CA ALA A 12 0.76 -7.66 6.57
C ALA A 12 1.95 -8.56 6.28
N ALA A 13 1.75 -9.56 5.41
CA ALA A 13 2.84 -10.40 4.94
C ALA A 13 3.81 -9.59 4.05
N ARG A 14 3.27 -8.87 3.07
CA ARG A 14 4.01 -7.90 2.24
C ARG A 14 3.24 -6.59 2.09
N ILE A 15 3.97 -5.53 1.77
CA ILE A 15 3.43 -4.19 1.56
C ILE A 15 3.95 -3.67 0.23
N PHE A 16 3.05 -3.58 -0.74
CA PHE A 16 3.36 -3.08 -2.08
C PHE A 16 2.98 -1.61 -2.19
N LEU A 17 3.89 -0.80 -2.73
CA LEU A 17 3.63 0.57 -3.15
C LEU A 17 3.68 0.65 -4.67
N ALA A 18 2.55 0.94 -5.29
CA ALA A 18 2.39 1.23 -6.71
C ALA A 18 2.06 2.73 -6.88
N PRO A 19 3.07 3.61 -6.91
CA PRO A 19 2.87 5.06 -6.95
C PRO A 19 2.39 5.58 -8.31
N ASN A 20 2.33 4.71 -9.33
CA ASN A 20 1.88 5.01 -10.69
C ASN A 20 2.57 6.24 -11.33
N THR A 21 3.82 6.50 -10.93
CA THR A 21 4.64 7.60 -11.45
C THR A 21 6.12 7.21 -11.40
N SER A 22 6.92 7.85 -12.26
CA SER A 22 8.39 7.81 -12.23
C SER A 22 9.02 8.99 -11.47
N ASP A 23 8.19 9.93 -10.99
CA ASP A 23 8.63 11.07 -10.18
C ASP A 23 9.11 10.59 -8.79
N GLN A 24 10.43 10.64 -8.59
CA GLN A 24 11.05 10.18 -7.35
C GLN A 24 10.70 11.04 -6.14
N GLU A 25 10.49 12.35 -6.32
CA GLU A 25 10.09 13.22 -5.21
C GLU A 25 8.69 12.85 -4.70
N LEU A 26 7.80 12.42 -5.59
CA LEU A 26 6.49 11.91 -5.22
C LEU A 26 6.60 10.56 -4.49
N VAL A 27 7.44 9.66 -4.98
CA VAL A 27 7.68 8.36 -4.35
C VAL A 27 8.24 8.51 -2.93
N ASP A 28 9.23 9.40 -2.75
CA ASP A 28 9.84 9.64 -1.44
C ASP A 28 8.86 10.30 -0.47
N ARG A 29 8.07 11.27 -0.94
CA ARG A 29 6.97 11.84 -0.14
C ARG A 29 5.98 10.77 0.28
N ALA A 30 5.62 9.84 -0.62
CA ALA A 30 4.70 8.76 -0.31
C ALA A 30 5.26 7.84 0.78
N LYS A 31 6.52 7.44 0.68
CA LYS A 31 7.18 6.62 1.72
C LYS A 31 7.23 7.33 3.07
N ASN A 32 7.61 8.60 3.08
CA ASN A 32 7.65 9.41 4.31
C ASN A 32 6.26 9.51 4.95
N ARG A 33 5.24 9.76 4.13
CA ARG A 33 3.86 9.87 4.60
C ARG A 33 3.36 8.53 5.17
N LEU A 34 3.72 7.42 4.55
CA LEU A 34 3.40 6.08 5.05
C LEU A 34 4.11 5.78 6.38
N ALA A 35 5.36 6.21 6.54
CA ALA A 35 6.12 6.10 7.79
C ALA A 35 5.46 6.86 8.94
N GLU A 36 5.02 8.10 8.71
CA GLU A 36 4.27 8.90 9.69
C GLU A 36 2.96 8.24 10.13
N ASN A 37 2.40 7.34 9.31
CA ASN A 37 1.17 6.61 9.59
C ASN A 37 1.45 5.16 10.06
N GLY A 38 2.71 4.82 10.40
CA GLY A 38 3.07 3.54 11.00
C GLY A 38 3.52 2.44 10.04
N ILE A 39 3.76 2.75 8.76
CA ILE A 39 4.33 1.81 7.78
C ILE A 39 5.81 2.13 7.55
N GLN A 40 6.67 1.33 8.15
CA GLN A 40 8.12 1.47 8.03
C GLN A 40 8.60 1.37 6.56
N PRO A 41 9.42 2.32 6.05
CA PRO A 41 9.84 2.34 4.65
C PRO A 41 10.58 1.09 4.16
N ASP A 42 11.34 0.43 5.03
CA ASP A 42 12.08 -0.82 4.75
C ASP A 42 11.16 -2.02 4.52
N ARG A 43 9.90 -1.96 4.98
CA ARG A 43 8.88 -2.97 4.70
C ARG A 43 8.15 -2.76 3.37
N ILE A 44 8.37 -1.61 2.71
CA ILE A 44 7.68 -1.24 1.48
C ILE A 44 8.47 -1.72 0.28
N GLU A 45 7.83 -2.54 -0.54
CA GLU A 45 8.32 -2.93 -1.85
C GLU A 45 7.66 -2.06 -2.93
N ILE A 46 8.45 -1.36 -3.75
CA ILE A 46 7.89 -0.69 -4.94
C ILE A 46 7.62 -1.77 -5.99
N ASN A 47 6.35 -2.12 -6.17
CA ASN A 47 5.94 -3.18 -7.09
C ASN A 47 4.54 -2.89 -7.65
N TYR A 48 4.40 -3.03 -8.96
CA TYR A 48 3.18 -2.76 -9.72
C TYR A 48 2.45 -4.05 -10.11
N ASP A 49 3.09 -5.21 -9.95
CA ASP A 49 2.54 -6.48 -10.35
C ASP A 49 1.55 -7.01 -9.30
N MET A 50 0.28 -6.67 -9.50
CA MET A 50 -0.82 -7.16 -8.66
C MET A 50 -0.95 -8.69 -8.69
N GLN A 51 -0.43 -9.39 -9.70
CA GLN A 51 -0.45 -10.85 -9.74
C GLN A 51 0.46 -11.48 -8.69
N LEU A 52 1.42 -10.73 -8.13
CA LEU A 52 2.26 -11.23 -7.05
C LEU A 52 1.61 -11.13 -5.68
N LEU A 53 0.56 -10.31 -5.51
CA LEU A 53 -0.16 -10.15 -4.25
C LEU A 53 -0.85 -11.45 -3.82
N ASN A 54 -1.05 -11.62 -2.52
CA ASN A 54 -1.77 -12.72 -1.86
C ASN A 54 -2.65 -12.17 -0.73
N ALA A 55 -3.59 -12.99 -0.25
CA ALA A 55 -4.41 -12.62 0.90
C ALA A 55 -3.53 -12.33 2.13
N GLY A 56 -3.80 -11.22 2.82
CA GLY A 56 -2.99 -10.71 3.91
C GLY A 56 -1.94 -9.66 3.50
N ASP A 57 -1.72 -9.43 2.21
CA ASP A 57 -0.86 -8.35 1.74
C ASP A 57 -1.57 -6.98 1.81
N LEU A 58 -0.77 -5.92 1.87
CA LEU A 58 -1.22 -4.54 1.65
C LEU A 58 -0.83 -4.07 0.25
N TYR A 59 -1.78 -3.44 -0.43
CA TYR A 59 -1.55 -2.76 -1.70
C TYR A 59 -1.85 -1.27 -1.53
N ILE A 60 -0.84 -0.45 -1.78
CA ILE A 60 -0.91 1.00 -1.63
C ILE A 60 -0.73 1.61 -3.01
N SER A 61 -1.69 2.41 -3.44
CA SER A 61 -1.60 3.14 -4.71
C SER A 61 -1.70 4.63 -4.47
N TYR A 62 -1.04 5.41 -5.32
CA TYR A 62 -1.33 6.83 -5.43
C TYR A 62 -2.52 7.03 -6.38
N ASP A 63 -3.60 7.60 -5.85
CA ASP A 63 -4.81 8.00 -6.56
C ASP A 63 -5.02 9.49 -6.24
N PRO A 64 -4.46 10.40 -7.08
CA PRO A 64 -4.34 11.80 -6.72
C PRO A 64 -5.65 12.41 -6.19
N PRO A 65 -5.62 13.13 -5.05
CA PRO A 65 -4.43 13.58 -4.33
C PRO A 65 -3.95 12.64 -3.19
N ASP A 66 -4.53 11.45 -3.07
CA ASP A 66 -4.40 10.60 -1.88
C ASP A 66 -3.61 9.31 -2.15
N LEU A 67 -2.97 8.79 -1.10
CA LEU A 67 -2.54 7.40 -1.03
C LEU A 67 -3.69 6.55 -0.52
N VAL A 68 -4.07 5.53 -1.28
CA VAL A 68 -5.13 4.59 -0.91
C VAL A 68 -4.51 3.28 -0.45
N VAL A 69 -4.71 2.94 0.82
CA VAL A 69 -4.23 1.69 1.41
C VAL A 69 -5.35 0.65 1.32
N ARG A 70 -5.07 -0.48 0.68
CA ARG A 70 -6.02 -1.59 0.52
C ARG A 70 -5.46 -2.86 1.13
N VAL A 71 -6.33 -3.61 1.80
CA VAL A 71 -6.04 -4.96 2.29
C VAL A 71 -6.47 -5.95 1.23
N VAL A 72 -5.56 -6.84 0.84
CA VAL A 72 -5.89 -7.98 -0.02
C VAL A 72 -6.52 -9.06 0.84
N TYR A 73 -7.78 -9.40 0.59
CA TYR A 73 -8.50 -10.38 1.42
C TYR A 73 -8.75 -11.70 0.69
N GLU A 74 -8.61 -11.74 -0.63
CA GLU A 74 -8.79 -12.97 -1.40
C GLU A 74 -7.99 -12.90 -2.70
N LYS A 75 -7.38 -14.02 -3.09
CA LYS A 75 -6.89 -14.23 -4.45
C LYS A 75 -7.51 -15.50 -4.99
N LYS A 76 -8.24 -15.37 -6.09
CA LYS A 76 -8.86 -16.52 -6.76
C LYS A 76 -7.83 -17.32 -7.56
N PRO A 77 -8.05 -18.62 -7.79
CA PRO A 77 -7.23 -19.42 -8.69
C PRO A 77 -7.09 -18.83 -10.10
N SER A 78 -8.07 -18.02 -10.54
CA SER A 78 -8.03 -17.31 -11.83
C SER A 78 -7.05 -16.13 -11.87
N GLY A 79 -6.32 -15.84 -10.79
CA GLY A 79 -5.45 -14.66 -10.67
C GLY A 79 -6.19 -13.36 -10.30
N MET A 80 -7.51 -13.41 -10.11
CA MET A 80 -8.28 -12.23 -9.68
C MET A 80 -8.01 -11.95 -8.20
N VAL A 81 -7.49 -10.75 -7.91
CA VAL A 81 -7.22 -10.28 -6.55
C VAL A 81 -8.37 -9.40 -6.08
N LYS A 82 -8.92 -9.68 -4.90
CA LYS A 82 -9.92 -8.83 -4.26
C LYS A 82 -9.30 -8.04 -3.11
N MET A 83 -9.60 -6.75 -3.10
CA MET A 83 -9.06 -5.82 -2.12
C MET A 83 -10.17 -4.97 -1.52
N LYS A 84 -9.96 -4.50 -0.29
CA LYS A 84 -10.85 -3.53 0.36
C LYS A 84 -10.04 -2.35 0.86
N SER A 85 -10.52 -1.13 0.57
CA SER A 85 -9.92 0.10 1.10
C SER A 85 -9.99 0.11 2.62
N ALA A 86 -8.84 0.39 3.23
CA ALA A 86 -8.65 0.44 4.67
C ALA A 86 -8.36 1.86 5.16
N ALA A 87 -7.70 2.69 4.34
CA ALA A 87 -7.45 4.09 4.63
C ALA A 87 -7.20 4.90 3.35
N MET A 88 -7.41 6.21 3.45
CA MET A 88 -6.94 7.21 2.49
C MET A 88 -6.08 8.21 3.26
N ILE A 89 -4.89 8.50 2.73
CA ILE A 89 -3.90 9.38 3.35
C ILE A 89 -3.56 10.47 2.36
N LYS A 90 -3.76 11.73 2.73
CA LYS A 90 -3.30 12.85 1.92
C LYS A 90 -1.78 12.84 1.81
N LEU A 91 -1.30 12.90 0.56
CA LEU A 91 0.12 13.02 0.24
C LEU A 91 0.64 14.42 0.53
#